data_AF-A0A5J4QAW0-F1
#
_entry.id   AF-A0A5J4QAW0-F1
#
_cell.length_a   1.000
_cell.length_b   1.000
_cell.length_c   1.000
_cell.angle_alpha   90.00
_cell.angle_beta   90.00
_cell.angle_gamma   90.00
#
_symmetry.space_group_name_H-M   'P 1'
#
loop_
_entity.id
_entity.type
_entity.pdbx_description
1 polymer ?
#
loop_
_entity_poly.entity_id
_entity_poly.type
_entity_poly.pdbx_seq_one_letter_code
_entity_poly.pdbx_strand_id
1 'polypeptide(L)'
;MENSTGNSMVAGNLAYKYYEEKEQEQDYTFLPDPLKYTSVSLQEVRENKLRLEASAFNLDAKVANEKIMANKYGYVNLWEENGLVENAYVNQRFKRIYVEHKEIPFFQPSSTTEVYPKPTKYISAKTDTDLDCLKVKKGMLLMTVSGTIGKVAIAGKKLDNQVFSHDLLRLIGKGQYDTGYIYAYFLTETGQNILQKMIFKNSKNAGCFCKPSFT
;
A
#
# COMPACT_ATOMS: atom_id res chain seq x y z
N MET A 1 -19.81 -53.77 81.53
CA MET A 1 -18.74 -54.75 81.82
C MET A 1 -18.78 -55.76 80.70
N GLU A 2 -17.86 -55.59 79.75
CA GLU A 2 -16.91 -56.65 79.31
C GLU A 2 -17.54 -57.58 78.25
N ASN A 3 -16.95 -57.90 77.11
CA ASN A 3 -15.54 -57.92 76.74
C ASN A 3 -15.30 -57.73 75.23
N SER A 4 -14.08 -57.31 74.96
CA SER A 4 -13.34 -57.23 73.71
C SER A 4 -13.22 -58.54 72.93
N THR A 5 -13.09 -58.42 71.60
CA THR A 5 -12.07 -59.09 70.73
C THR A 5 -12.40 -58.63 69.29
N GLY A 6 -11.57 -57.84 68.60
CA GLY A 6 -10.19 -58.14 68.25
C GLY A 6 -10.18 -58.95 66.96
N ASN A 7 -10.36 -58.32 65.79
CA ASN A 7 -10.22 -58.99 64.50
C ASN A 7 -9.32 -58.20 63.54
N SER A 8 -8.38 -58.95 62.97
CA SER A 8 -7.25 -58.57 62.12
C SER A 8 -7.63 -57.70 60.92
N MET A 9 -6.91 -56.58 60.71
CA MET A 9 -6.99 -55.84 59.44
C MET A 9 -6.05 -56.49 58.41
N VAL A 10 -6.63 -57.15 57.43
CA VAL A 10 -5.95 -57.64 56.23
C VAL A 10 -5.71 -56.46 55.29
N ALA A 11 -4.46 -56.28 54.86
CA ALA A 11 -4.03 -55.21 53.95
C ALA A 11 -4.82 -55.22 52.63
N GLY A 12 -5.65 -54.19 52.43
CA GLY A 12 -6.46 -54.02 51.24
C GLY A 12 -5.64 -53.61 50.02
N ASN A 13 -5.69 -54.48 49.01
CA ASN A 13 -5.31 -54.35 47.60
C ASN A 13 -5.12 -52.91 47.07
N LEU A 14 -3.88 -52.58 46.69
CA LEU A 14 -3.52 -51.42 45.85
C LEU A 14 -3.98 -51.66 44.40
N ALA A 15 -5.12 -51.10 44.02
CA ALA A 15 -5.54 -51.03 42.61
C ALA A 15 -4.86 -49.82 41.93
N TYR A 16 -4.07 -50.08 40.89
CA TYR A 16 -3.46 -49.05 40.04
C TYR A 16 -4.56 -48.36 39.21
N LYS A 17 -4.81 -47.07 39.47
CA LYS A 17 -5.74 -46.28 38.65
C LYS A 17 -5.07 -45.93 37.33
N TYR A 18 -5.58 -46.46 36.23
CA TYR A 18 -5.28 -45.94 34.89
C TYR A 18 -5.82 -44.51 34.80
N TYR A 19 -4.92 -43.55 34.61
CA TYR A 19 -5.32 -42.21 34.19
C TYR A 19 -5.51 -42.27 32.67
N GLU A 20 -6.73 -42.04 32.20
CA GLU A 20 -6.95 -41.72 30.78
C GLU A 20 -6.19 -40.41 30.51
N GLU A 21 -5.14 -40.49 29.70
CA GLU A 21 -4.50 -39.30 29.15
C GLU A 21 -5.54 -38.59 28.27
N LYS A 22 -6.09 -37.48 28.75
CA LYS A 22 -6.81 -36.56 27.89
C LYS A 22 -5.83 -36.11 26.82
N GLU A 23 -6.06 -36.50 25.57
CA GLU A 23 -5.38 -35.92 24.42
C GLU A 23 -5.47 -34.39 24.55
N GLN A 24 -4.32 -33.75 24.71
CA GLN A 24 -4.23 -32.30 24.66
C GLN A 24 -4.61 -31.87 23.25
N GLU A 25 -5.76 -31.20 23.08
CA GLU A 25 -6.09 -30.52 21.82
C GLU A 25 -4.92 -29.61 21.45
N GLN A 26 -4.24 -29.93 20.35
CA GLN A 26 -3.15 -29.11 19.84
C GLN A 26 -3.73 -27.79 19.32
N ASP A 27 -3.32 -26.68 19.94
CA ASP A 27 -3.69 -25.34 19.51
C ASP A 27 -2.97 -24.97 18.20
N TYR A 28 -3.65 -25.19 17.08
CA TYR A 28 -3.17 -24.85 15.74
C TYR A 28 -3.36 -23.37 15.36
N THR A 29 -3.78 -22.50 16.29
CA THR A 29 -4.06 -21.08 16.02
C THR A 29 -2.83 -20.33 15.46
N PHE A 30 -1.62 -20.85 15.69
CA PHE A 30 -0.36 -20.24 15.27
C PHE A 30 0.40 -21.02 14.20
N LEU A 31 -0.28 -21.89 13.43
CA LEU A 31 0.37 -22.51 12.27
C LEU A 31 0.80 -21.42 11.26
N PRO A 32 2.02 -21.51 10.70
CA PRO A 32 2.43 -20.60 9.66
C PRO A 32 1.50 -20.74 8.44
N ASP A 33 1.23 -19.61 7.79
CA ASP A 33 0.48 -19.61 6.54
C ASP A 33 1.11 -20.59 5.53
N PRO A 34 0.30 -21.30 4.72
CA PRO A 34 0.83 -22.19 3.69
C PRO A 34 1.73 -21.42 2.72
N LEU A 35 2.80 -22.09 2.26
CA LEU A 35 3.77 -21.50 1.35
C LEU A 35 3.07 -21.05 0.05
N LYS A 36 3.07 -19.73 -0.21
CA LYS A 36 2.61 -19.17 -1.48
C LYS A 36 3.69 -19.34 -2.55
N TYR A 37 3.38 -20.02 -3.64
CA TYR A 37 4.26 -20.16 -4.80
C TYR A 37 3.49 -19.94 -6.10
N THR A 38 4.20 -19.62 -7.18
CA THR A 38 3.63 -19.46 -8.51
C THR A 38 4.68 -19.81 -9.58
N SER A 39 4.24 -20.16 -10.78
CA SER A 39 5.10 -20.28 -11.94
C SER A 39 5.04 -19.01 -12.78
N VAL A 40 6.16 -18.68 -13.42
CA VAL A 40 6.30 -17.51 -14.30
C VAL A 40 6.88 -17.99 -15.63
N SER A 41 6.38 -17.46 -16.73
CA SER A 41 6.91 -17.80 -18.05
C SER A 41 8.19 -17.02 -18.33
N LEU A 42 9.05 -17.55 -19.21
CA LEU A 42 10.24 -16.82 -19.66
C LEU A 42 9.88 -15.48 -20.33
N GLN A 43 8.72 -15.42 -20.99
CA GLN A 43 8.20 -14.18 -21.56
C GLN A 43 7.88 -13.16 -20.47
N GLU A 44 7.21 -13.57 -19.38
CA GLU A 44 6.89 -12.68 -18.26
C GLU A 44 8.16 -12.11 -17.60
N VAL A 45 9.22 -12.92 -17.48
CA VAL A 45 10.53 -12.47 -16.98
C VAL A 45 11.14 -11.41 -17.92
N ARG A 46 11.07 -11.62 -19.23
CA ARG A 46 11.54 -10.64 -20.23
C ARG A 46 10.76 -9.32 -20.16
N GLU A 47 9.43 -9.39 -20.06
CA GLU A 47 8.56 -8.22 -19.93
C GLU A 47 8.82 -7.42 -18.65
N ASN A 48 9.22 -8.11 -17.57
CA ASN A 48 9.65 -7.48 -16.31
C ASN A 48 11.15 -7.10 -16.29
N LYS A 49 11.79 -6.93 -17.46
CA LYS A 49 13.20 -6.50 -17.59
C LYS A 49 14.19 -7.43 -16.88
N LEU A 50 13.93 -8.74 -16.92
CA LEU A 50 14.77 -9.78 -16.33
C LEU A 50 14.88 -9.73 -14.79
N ARG A 51 13.94 -9.05 -14.13
CA ARG A 51 13.79 -9.07 -12.67
C ARG A 51 13.38 -10.47 -12.20
N LEU A 52 13.86 -10.86 -11.02
CA LEU A 52 13.62 -12.17 -10.39
C LEU A 52 13.14 -12.06 -8.93
N GLU A 53 12.97 -10.84 -8.42
CA GLU A 53 12.43 -10.59 -7.09
C GLU A 53 10.95 -10.98 -6.99
N ALA A 54 10.55 -11.53 -5.84
CA ALA A 54 9.18 -12.01 -5.60
C ALA A 54 8.12 -10.93 -5.83
N SER A 55 8.44 -9.67 -5.53
CA SER A 55 7.53 -8.54 -5.68
C SER A 55 7.22 -8.20 -7.14
N ALA A 56 8.12 -8.52 -8.09
CA ALA A 56 7.84 -8.37 -9.53
C ALA A 56 6.80 -9.38 -10.03
N PHE A 57 6.67 -10.52 -9.34
CA PHE A 57 5.75 -11.60 -9.66
C PHE A 57 4.69 -11.83 -8.57
N ASN A 58 4.30 -10.74 -7.90
CA ASN A 58 3.33 -10.79 -6.80
C ASN A 58 2.04 -11.53 -7.23
N LEU A 59 1.75 -12.66 -6.55
CA LEU A 59 0.62 -13.54 -6.83
C LEU A 59 -0.72 -12.84 -6.59
N ASP A 60 -0.85 -12.13 -5.48
CA ASP A 60 -2.09 -11.44 -5.11
C ASP A 60 -2.43 -10.36 -6.15
N ALA A 61 -1.41 -9.73 -6.74
CA ALA A 61 -1.59 -8.79 -7.85
C ALA A 61 -1.96 -9.47 -9.18
N LYS A 62 -1.49 -10.70 -9.45
CA LYS A 62 -1.94 -11.48 -10.62
C LYS A 62 -3.43 -11.82 -10.50
N VAL A 63 -3.82 -12.38 -9.36
CA VAL A 63 -5.22 -12.71 -9.04
C VAL A 63 -6.12 -11.47 -9.12
N ALA A 64 -5.67 -10.33 -8.59
CA ALA A 64 -6.41 -9.07 -8.67
C ALA A 64 -6.62 -8.61 -10.12
N ASN A 65 -5.60 -8.72 -10.99
CA ASN A 65 -5.74 -8.38 -12.41
C ASN A 65 -6.70 -9.34 -13.13
N GLU A 66 -6.58 -10.65 -12.90
CA GLU A 66 -7.48 -11.65 -13.49
C GLU A 66 -8.94 -11.39 -13.11
N LYS A 67 -9.19 -11.05 -11.84
CA LYS A 67 -10.52 -10.68 -11.35
C LYS A 67 -11.13 -9.49 -12.07
N ILE A 68 -10.33 -8.48 -12.42
CA ILE A 68 -10.79 -7.30 -13.16
C ILE A 68 -11.07 -7.66 -14.62
N MET A 69 -10.17 -8.41 -15.25
CA MET A 69 -10.31 -8.82 -16.65
C MET A 69 -11.52 -9.74 -16.85
N ALA A 70 -11.85 -10.57 -15.86
CA ALA A 70 -13.01 -11.46 -15.87
C ALA A 70 -14.32 -10.77 -15.42
N ASN A 71 -14.32 -9.46 -15.15
CA ASN A 71 -15.50 -8.76 -14.67
C ASN A 71 -16.62 -8.74 -15.72
N LYS A 72 -17.83 -9.16 -15.32
CA LYS A 72 -19.05 -9.20 -16.16
C LYS A 72 -19.40 -7.84 -16.78
N TYR A 73 -19.14 -6.75 -16.07
CA TYR A 73 -19.47 -5.38 -16.50
C TYR A 73 -18.31 -4.71 -17.24
N GLY A 74 -17.23 -5.45 -17.52
CA GLY A 74 -16.02 -4.94 -18.14
C GLY A 74 -15.11 -4.19 -17.15
N TYR A 75 -14.09 -3.57 -17.71
CA TYR A 75 -13.13 -2.75 -16.99
C TYR A 75 -12.76 -1.52 -17.83
N VAL A 76 -12.27 -0.48 -17.16
CA VAL A 76 -11.81 0.76 -17.81
C VAL A 76 -10.39 1.04 -17.34
N ASN A 77 -9.51 1.37 -18.28
CA ASN A 77 -8.19 1.90 -17.94
C ASN A 77 -8.34 3.32 -17.42
N LEU A 78 -7.75 3.60 -16.24
CA LEU A 78 -7.90 4.90 -15.59
C LEU A 78 -7.32 6.05 -16.44
N TRP A 79 -6.18 5.81 -17.09
CA TRP A 79 -5.44 6.79 -17.90
C TRP A 79 -5.59 6.51 -19.39
N GLU A 80 -6.76 6.81 -19.96
CA GLU A 80 -7.02 6.72 -21.40
C GLU A 80 -8.02 7.82 -21.81
N GLU A 81 -8.26 7.96 -23.12
CA GLU A 81 -9.22 8.94 -23.66
C GLU A 81 -10.61 8.77 -23.05
N ASN A 82 -11.08 7.53 -22.90
CA ASN A 82 -12.34 7.19 -22.22
C ASN A 82 -12.17 6.86 -20.72
N GLY A 83 -10.97 7.07 -20.17
CA GLY A 83 -10.67 6.82 -18.76
C GLY A 83 -11.16 7.95 -17.84
N LEU A 84 -11.03 7.73 -16.53
CA LEU A 84 -11.49 8.66 -15.50
C LEU A 84 -10.48 9.77 -15.16
N VAL A 85 -9.22 9.63 -15.56
CA VAL A 85 -8.16 10.56 -15.18
C VAL A 85 -8.00 11.67 -16.22
N GLU A 86 -8.10 12.92 -15.77
CA GLU A 86 -7.81 14.10 -16.59
C GLU A 86 -6.32 14.35 -16.67
N ASN A 87 -5.66 14.37 -15.51
CA ASN A 87 -4.24 14.62 -15.41
C ASN A 87 -3.66 13.88 -14.21
N ALA A 88 -2.41 13.47 -14.32
CA ALA A 88 -1.59 12.86 -13.28
C ALA A 88 -0.14 12.85 -13.72
N TYR A 89 0.70 13.13 -12.75
CA TYR A 89 2.10 13.32 -13.02
C TYR A 89 2.92 13.11 -11.76
N VAL A 90 4.15 12.66 -11.99
CA VAL A 90 5.24 12.68 -11.02
C VAL A 90 6.23 13.72 -11.54
N ASN A 91 6.74 14.56 -10.67
CA ASN A 91 7.69 15.57 -11.10
C ASN A 91 9.09 14.97 -11.26
N GLN A 92 9.92 15.61 -12.08
CA GLN A 92 11.30 15.18 -12.24
C GLN A 92 12.11 15.38 -10.96
N ARG A 93 13.11 14.52 -10.77
CA ARG A 93 14.04 14.66 -9.65
C ARG A 93 14.90 15.91 -9.84
N PHE A 94 14.98 16.74 -8.80
CA PHE A 94 15.77 17.97 -8.79
C PHE A 94 16.68 18.04 -7.57
N LYS A 95 17.72 18.89 -7.65
CA LYS A 95 18.62 19.19 -6.53
C LYS A 95 17.92 20.19 -5.61
N ARG A 96 17.80 19.85 -4.33
CA ARG A 96 17.13 20.68 -3.32
C ARG A 96 18.14 21.55 -2.59
N ILE A 97 17.86 22.84 -2.45
CA ILE A 97 18.63 23.75 -1.60
C ILE A 97 17.81 23.95 -0.33
N TYR A 98 18.18 23.25 0.74
CA TYR A 98 17.49 23.37 2.03
C TYR A 98 17.98 24.59 2.79
N VAL A 99 17.06 25.22 3.53
CA VAL A 99 17.33 26.38 4.37
C VAL A 99 16.71 26.17 5.75
N GLU A 100 17.34 26.73 6.79
CA GLU A 100 16.84 26.66 8.18
C GLU A 100 15.75 27.70 8.44
N HIS A 101 15.78 28.83 7.73
CA HIS A 101 14.75 29.88 7.86
C HIS A 101 13.48 29.49 7.08
N LYS A 102 12.34 30.00 7.56
CA LYS A 102 11.02 29.68 7.00
C LYS A 102 10.77 30.38 5.67
N GLU A 103 11.35 29.87 4.60
CA GLU A 103 11.16 30.36 3.22
C GLU A 103 9.98 29.63 2.55
N ILE A 104 10.22 28.51 1.87
CA ILE A 104 9.16 27.70 1.24
C ILE A 104 8.96 26.39 2.02
N PRO A 105 7.78 26.17 2.66
CA PRO A 105 7.48 24.94 3.37
C PRO A 105 7.52 23.72 2.44
N PHE A 106 8.31 22.71 2.80
CA PHE A 106 8.49 21.51 1.98
C PHE A 106 8.04 20.24 2.71
N PHE A 107 7.11 19.52 2.09
CA PHE A 107 6.46 18.33 2.63
C PHE A 107 6.98 17.05 1.97
N GLN A 108 7.18 16.03 2.79
CA GLN A 108 7.51 14.69 2.32
C GLN A 108 6.24 13.90 1.94
N PRO A 109 6.34 12.91 1.04
CA PRO A 109 5.19 12.08 0.67
C PRO A 109 4.54 11.37 1.86
N SER A 110 5.34 11.00 2.88
CA SER A 110 4.87 10.39 4.13
C SER A 110 3.86 11.26 4.89
N SER A 111 3.95 12.58 4.77
CA SER A 111 3.05 13.51 5.47
C SER A 111 1.68 13.63 4.82
N THR A 112 1.48 13.05 3.64
CA THR A 112 0.20 13.07 2.92
C THR A 112 -0.95 12.43 3.70
N THR A 113 -0.66 11.40 4.51
CA THR A 113 -1.66 10.67 5.31
C THR A 113 -1.76 11.15 6.75
N GLU A 114 -1.00 12.18 7.14
CA GLU A 114 -1.07 12.75 8.48
C GLU A 114 -2.37 13.56 8.67
N VAL A 115 -2.96 13.49 9.87
CA VAL A 115 -4.16 14.28 10.20
C VAL A 115 -3.88 15.78 10.17
N TYR A 116 -2.67 16.18 10.60
CA TYR A 116 -2.24 17.58 10.59
C TYR A 116 -0.78 17.69 10.11
N PRO A 117 -0.56 17.68 8.79
CA PRO A 117 0.78 17.67 8.23
C PRO A 117 1.53 18.96 8.53
N LYS A 118 2.79 18.82 8.92
CA LYS A 118 3.72 19.93 9.15
C LYS A 118 4.88 19.86 8.15
N PRO A 119 5.41 21.02 7.72
CA PRO A 119 6.56 21.01 6.84
C PRO A 119 7.77 20.40 7.56
N THR A 120 8.41 19.43 6.93
CA THR A 120 9.59 18.76 7.49
C THR A 120 10.82 19.64 7.35
N LYS A 121 10.90 20.40 6.26
CA LYS A 121 12.04 21.26 5.89
C LYS A 121 11.53 22.50 5.15
N TYR A 122 12.44 23.43 4.89
CA TYR A 122 12.21 24.56 3.99
C TYR A 122 13.20 24.50 2.83
N ILE A 123 12.75 24.88 1.64
CA ILE A 123 13.60 24.99 0.45
C ILE A 123 13.72 26.45 0.04
N SER A 124 14.85 26.81 -0.56
CA SER A 124 15.06 28.16 -1.06
C SER A 124 14.36 28.39 -2.39
N ALA A 125 13.88 29.62 -2.63
CA ALA A 125 13.37 30.04 -3.94
C ALA A 125 14.44 29.99 -5.05
N LYS A 126 15.73 29.92 -4.68
CA LYS A 126 16.85 29.69 -5.61
C LYS A 126 16.94 28.24 -6.11
N THR A 127 16.09 27.34 -5.60
CA THR A 127 16.06 25.95 -6.07
C THR A 127 15.58 25.92 -7.51
N ASP A 128 16.43 25.41 -8.40
CA ASP A 128 16.13 25.29 -9.83
C ASP A 128 15.11 24.18 -10.09
N THR A 129 13.83 24.53 -9.97
CA THR A 129 12.70 23.64 -10.20
C THR A 129 11.42 24.44 -10.42
N ASP A 130 10.44 23.84 -11.09
CA ASP A 130 9.10 24.40 -11.20
C ASP A 130 8.33 24.16 -9.87
N LEU A 131 8.35 25.19 -9.02
CA LEU A 131 7.66 25.16 -7.74
C LEU A 131 6.14 25.04 -7.90
N ASP A 132 5.55 25.58 -8.96
CA ASP A 132 4.11 25.52 -9.19
C ASP A 132 3.66 24.11 -9.52
N CYS A 133 4.48 23.35 -10.25
CA CYS A 133 4.23 21.94 -10.51
C CYS A 133 4.40 21.05 -9.26
N LEU A 134 5.20 21.49 -8.28
CA LEU A 134 5.33 20.81 -6.99
C LEU A 134 4.19 21.13 -6.03
N LYS A 135 3.50 22.26 -6.22
CA LYS A 135 2.34 22.63 -5.41
C LYS A 135 1.21 21.63 -5.61
N VAL A 136 0.61 21.24 -4.50
CA VAL A 136 -0.61 20.45 -4.48
C VAL A 136 -1.81 21.40 -4.55
N LYS A 137 -2.88 20.99 -5.24
CA LYS A 137 -4.16 21.69 -5.25
C LYS A 137 -5.22 20.92 -4.48
N LYS A 138 -6.11 21.63 -3.82
CA LYS A 138 -7.28 21.04 -3.15
C LYS A 138 -8.04 20.13 -4.12
N GLY A 139 -8.38 18.93 -3.67
CA GLY A 139 -9.11 17.94 -4.45
C GLY A 139 -8.24 17.03 -5.32
N MET A 140 -6.92 17.27 -5.42
CA MET A 140 -6.00 16.32 -6.04
C MET A 140 -5.89 15.04 -5.21
N LEU A 141 -5.88 13.89 -5.89
CA LEU A 141 -5.41 12.64 -5.31
C LEU A 141 -3.89 12.62 -5.30
N LEU A 142 -3.33 12.30 -4.15
CA LEU A 142 -1.90 12.18 -3.91
C LEU A 142 -1.58 10.72 -3.60
N MET A 143 -0.59 10.16 -4.28
CA MET A 143 -0.15 8.78 -4.06
C MET A 143 1.36 8.68 -3.92
N THR A 144 1.82 7.93 -2.92
CA THR A 144 3.24 7.65 -2.75
C THR A 144 3.76 6.72 -3.84
N VAL A 145 4.87 7.10 -4.47
CA VAL A 145 5.50 6.34 -5.58
C VAL A 145 6.93 5.85 -5.25
N SER A 146 7.40 6.12 -4.03
CA SER A 146 8.68 5.64 -3.49
C SER A 146 8.54 5.09 -2.08
N GLY A 147 9.45 4.18 -1.70
CA GLY A 147 9.46 3.58 -0.37
C GLY A 147 8.26 2.65 -0.20
N THR A 148 7.18 3.15 0.41
CA THR A 148 5.89 2.45 0.45
C THR A 148 4.99 2.98 -0.64
N ILE A 149 4.73 2.19 -1.67
CA ILE A 149 3.92 2.58 -2.82
C ILE A 149 2.44 2.30 -2.56
N GLY A 150 1.58 3.18 -3.04
CA GLY A 150 0.13 2.98 -3.00
C GLY A 150 -0.59 3.61 -1.80
N LYS A 151 0.10 4.32 -0.89
CA LYS A 151 -0.61 5.15 0.10
C LYS A 151 -1.23 6.33 -0.61
N VAL A 152 -2.54 6.48 -0.46
CA VAL A 152 -3.34 7.51 -1.15
C VAL A 152 -4.01 8.46 -0.17
N ALA A 153 -4.12 9.73 -0.52
CA ALA A 153 -4.97 10.70 0.16
C ALA A 153 -5.52 11.73 -0.83
N ILE A 154 -6.60 12.42 -0.45
CA ILE A 154 -7.13 13.57 -1.19
C ILE A 154 -6.66 14.84 -0.49
N ALA A 155 -6.08 15.77 -1.26
CA ALA A 155 -5.60 17.04 -0.76
C ALA A 155 -6.76 17.91 -0.23
N GLY A 156 -6.79 18.09 1.09
CA GLY A 156 -7.72 19.01 1.74
C GLY A 156 -7.30 20.48 1.66
N LYS A 157 -8.09 21.38 2.26
CA LYS A 157 -7.81 22.82 2.30
C LYS A 157 -6.44 23.17 2.89
N LYS A 158 -5.95 22.39 3.86
CA LYS A 158 -4.66 22.62 4.53
C LYS A 158 -3.46 22.35 3.61
N LEU A 159 -3.60 21.42 2.68
CA LEU A 159 -2.55 21.02 1.74
C LEU A 159 -2.56 21.85 0.45
N ASP A 160 -3.56 22.70 0.27
CA ASP A 160 -3.68 23.56 -0.89
C ASP A 160 -2.50 24.54 -0.97
N ASN A 161 -1.90 24.61 -2.16
CA ASN A 161 -0.69 25.37 -2.49
C ASN A 161 0.57 25.02 -1.67
N GLN A 162 0.57 23.91 -0.93
CA GLN A 162 1.76 23.41 -0.24
C GLN A 162 2.69 22.68 -1.22
N VAL A 163 4.00 22.84 -1.03
CA VAL A 163 5.01 22.23 -1.91
C VAL A 163 5.39 20.85 -1.38
N PHE A 164 5.13 19.83 -2.19
CA PHE A 164 5.52 18.45 -1.89
C PHE A 164 6.73 18.02 -2.72
N SER A 165 7.40 16.97 -2.25
CA SER A 165 8.44 16.30 -3.02
C SER A 165 7.99 15.93 -4.44
N HIS A 166 8.97 15.82 -5.33
CA HIS A 166 8.75 15.30 -6.68
C HIS A 166 8.22 13.86 -6.66
N ASP A 167 8.57 13.14 -5.59
CA ASP A 167 8.33 11.72 -5.36
C ASP A 167 6.90 11.41 -4.89
N LEU A 168 5.92 11.99 -5.59
CA LEU A 168 4.50 11.90 -5.28
C LEU A 168 3.72 12.00 -6.57
N LEU A 169 2.88 11.01 -6.86
CA LEU A 169 1.91 11.09 -7.95
C LEU A 169 0.82 12.07 -7.52
N ARG A 170 0.59 13.08 -8.34
CA ARG A 170 -0.57 13.97 -8.27
C ARG A 170 -1.54 13.54 -9.33
N LEU A 171 -2.84 13.44 -9.04
CA LEU A 171 -3.87 12.98 -9.97
C LEU A 171 -5.15 13.79 -9.80
N ILE A 172 -5.82 14.10 -10.90
CA ILE A 172 -7.13 14.74 -10.99
C ILE A 172 -8.00 13.91 -11.95
N GLY A 173 -9.22 13.58 -11.51
CA GLY A 173 -10.23 12.95 -12.36
C GLY A 173 -11.00 13.96 -13.22
N LYS A 174 -11.52 13.51 -14.37
CA LYS A 174 -12.24 14.36 -15.35
C LYS A 174 -13.58 14.85 -14.81
N GLY A 175 -14.34 13.95 -14.20
CA GLY A 175 -15.63 14.24 -13.61
C GLY A 175 -15.52 14.75 -12.17
N GLN A 176 -16.58 15.42 -11.71
CA GLN A 176 -16.69 15.98 -10.36
C GLN A 176 -16.40 14.95 -9.25
N TYR A 177 -16.73 13.67 -9.47
CA TYR A 177 -16.60 12.60 -8.49
C TYR A 177 -15.51 11.58 -8.82
N ASP A 178 -14.88 11.69 -10.00
CA ASP A 178 -13.95 10.67 -10.51
C ASP A 178 -12.73 10.51 -9.60
N THR A 179 -12.17 11.62 -9.11
CA THR A 179 -11.07 11.55 -8.13
C THR A 179 -11.46 10.76 -6.87
N GLY A 180 -12.72 10.90 -6.42
CA GLY A 180 -13.26 10.17 -5.28
C GLY A 180 -13.43 8.68 -5.58
N TYR A 181 -13.93 8.32 -6.76
CA TYR A 181 -14.03 6.93 -7.19
C TYR A 181 -12.67 6.26 -7.30
N ILE A 182 -11.69 6.95 -7.89
CA ILE A 182 -10.32 6.46 -8.02
C ILE A 182 -9.70 6.27 -6.63
N TYR A 183 -9.87 7.24 -5.73
CA TYR A 183 -9.42 7.15 -4.33
C TYR A 183 -10.03 5.93 -3.62
N ALA A 184 -11.35 5.77 -3.68
CA ALA A 184 -12.04 4.65 -3.04
C ALA A 184 -11.58 3.30 -3.59
N TYR A 185 -11.39 3.21 -4.92
CA TYR A 185 -10.88 2.01 -5.56
C TYR A 185 -9.45 1.68 -5.12
N PHE A 186 -8.57 2.68 -5.04
CA PHE A 186 -7.21 2.50 -4.57
C PHE A 186 -7.13 2.07 -3.11
N LEU A 187 -8.13 2.34 -2.27
CA LEU A 187 -8.17 1.81 -0.90
C LEU A 187 -8.58 0.34 -0.81
N THR A 188 -9.17 -0.24 -1.86
CA THR A 188 -9.52 -1.66 -1.87
C THR A 188 -8.27 -2.54 -1.92
N GLU A 189 -8.38 -3.77 -1.39
CA GLU A 189 -7.30 -4.77 -1.48
C GLU A 189 -6.90 -5.05 -2.94
N THR A 190 -7.89 -5.16 -3.84
CA THR A 190 -7.65 -5.35 -5.27
C THR A 190 -6.86 -4.18 -5.88
N GLY A 191 -7.24 -2.95 -5.56
CA GLY A 191 -6.53 -1.74 -6.00
C GLY A 191 -5.09 -1.69 -5.46
N GLN A 192 -4.90 -1.93 -4.16
CA GLN A 192 -3.58 -1.94 -3.51
C GLN A 192 -2.65 -3.01 -4.11
N ASN A 193 -3.14 -4.23 -4.31
CA ASN A 193 -2.33 -5.32 -4.90
C ASN A 193 -1.83 -4.95 -6.30
N ILE A 194 -2.66 -4.27 -7.10
CA ILE A 194 -2.27 -3.82 -8.44
C ILE A 194 -1.24 -2.69 -8.39
N LEU A 195 -1.45 -1.70 -7.52
CA LEU A 195 -0.50 -0.59 -7.34
C LEU A 195 0.89 -1.08 -6.91
N GLN A 196 0.93 -2.06 -6.00
CA GLN A 196 2.19 -2.65 -5.50
C GLN A 196 2.92 -3.52 -6.54
N LYS A 197 2.25 -3.98 -7.60
CA LYS A 197 2.93 -4.62 -8.75
C LYS A 197 3.59 -3.61 -9.68
N MET A 198 3.04 -2.40 -9.80
CA MET A 198 3.52 -1.38 -10.75
C MET A 198 4.88 -0.77 -10.37
N ILE A 199 5.41 -1.07 -9.18
CA ILE A 199 6.73 -0.65 -8.66
C ILE A 199 7.86 -0.87 -9.69
N PHE A 200 7.73 -1.86 -10.57
CA PHE A 200 8.81 -2.29 -11.47
C PHE A 200 8.60 -1.93 -12.95
N LYS A 201 7.40 -1.49 -13.31
CA LYS A 201 7.09 -1.01 -14.66
C LYS A 201 7.38 0.49 -14.77
N ASN A 202 8.65 0.86 -14.65
CA ASN A 202 9.13 2.16 -15.15
C ASN A 202 9.03 2.13 -16.69
N SER A 203 7.85 2.46 -17.22
CA SER A 203 7.64 2.69 -18.64
C SER A 203 8.33 3.99 -19.01
N LYS A 204 9.24 3.92 -19.98
CA LYS A 204 9.97 5.07 -20.53
C LYS A 204 9.07 6.09 -21.26
N ASN A 205 7.75 5.94 -21.20
CA ASN A 205 6.79 6.79 -21.92
C ASN A 205 5.87 7.64 -21.03
N ALA A 206 6.10 7.71 -19.71
CA ALA A 206 5.48 8.75 -18.91
C ALA A 206 6.23 10.06 -19.14
N GLY A 207 5.92 10.74 -20.26
CA GLY A 207 6.16 12.16 -20.42
C GLY A 207 5.29 12.94 -19.43
N CYS A 208 5.51 12.74 -18.14
CA CYS A 208 4.91 13.48 -17.04
C CYS A 208 5.61 14.82 -16.94
N PHE A 209 5.40 15.64 -17.96
CA PHE A 209 5.63 17.08 -17.84
C PHE A 209 4.32 17.66 -17.35
N CYS A 210 4.40 18.37 -16.23
CA CYS A 210 3.40 19.33 -15.82
C CYS A 210 3.19 20.29 -17.00
N LYS A 211 2.17 20.03 -17.83
CA LYS A 211 1.80 21.00 -18.86
C LYS A 211 1.07 22.12 -18.12
N PRO A 212 1.52 23.38 -18.22
CA PRO A 212 0.72 24.49 -17.74
C PRO A 212 -0.56 24.51 -18.57
N SER A 213 -1.67 24.12 -17.97
CA SER A 213 -3.00 24.37 -18.49
C SER A 213 -3.30 25.85 -18.26
N PHE A 214 -2.82 26.69 -19.18
CA PHE A 214 -3.28 28.06 -19.39
C PHE A 214 -3.22 28.40 -20.87
N THR A 215 -4.25 27.99 -21.61
CA THR A 215 -5.01 28.81 -22.59
C THR A 215 -6.10 27.96 -23.21
#